data_AF-A0A350DKD2-F1
#
_entry.id   AF-A0A350DKD2-F1
#
_cell.length_a   1.000
_cell.length_b   1.000
_cell.length_c   1.000
_cell.angle_alpha   90.00
_cell.angle_beta   90.00
_cell.angle_gamma   90.00
#
_symmetry.space_group_name_H-M   'P 1'
#
loop_
_entity.id
_entity.type
_entity.pdbx_description
1 polymer ?
#
loop_
_entity_poly.entity_id
_entity_poly.type
_entity_poly.pdbx_seq_one_letter_code
_entity_poly.pdbx_strand_id
1 'polypeptide(L)'
;MTVRNNKVMTMSDRVSSSFAISALAMSMVAISSSAHAEQRINNVSVVQTAPAVTQMRLGFAGKPVLPAAYQLDNPSRLVLDFEQVQNGLASRFSEYNVGMINDVTTLNSDNTTRLIVGLKQAGNYTTAIEGNNLLLTISDPSRPVVNQVVTNDPVQDVLNGNAAITTTAVVTPIVESSSVAVAPIKTKVVKTQAV
;
A
#
# COMPACT_ATOMS: atom_id res chain seq x y z
N MET A 1 -91.99 68.39 -28.40
CA MET A 1 -92.45 67.09 -28.92
C MET A 1 -91.30 66.52 -29.74
N THR A 2 -90.38 65.76 -29.14
CA THR A 2 -90.29 64.27 -29.24
C THR A 2 -90.09 63.91 -30.73
N VAL A 3 -89.00 63.28 -31.23
CA VAL A 3 -88.18 62.22 -30.64
C VAL A 3 -87.19 61.58 -31.65
N ARG A 4 -86.17 60.85 -31.13
CA ARG A 4 -85.42 59.67 -31.71
C ARG A 4 -84.54 59.90 -32.96
N ASN A 5 -83.37 59.26 -33.14
CA ASN A 5 -82.95 57.93 -32.72
C ASN A 5 -81.41 57.82 -32.81
N ASN A 6 -80.73 57.35 -31.76
CA ASN A 6 -79.28 57.14 -31.78
C ASN A 6 -78.92 55.71 -32.21
N LYS A 7 -77.77 55.65 -32.86
CA LYS A 7 -77.13 54.57 -33.62
C LYS A 7 -77.19 53.17 -33.00
N VAL A 8 -77.46 52.21 -33.88
CA VAL A 8 -77.62 50.78 -33.60
C VAL A 8 -76.30 50.13 -33.14
N MET A 9 -76.46 49.35 -32.08
CA MET A 9 -75.68 48.28 -31.49
C MET A 9 -74.88 47.39 -32.47
N THR A 10 -73.57 47.25 -32.21
CA THR A 10 -72.82 45.97 -32.37
C THR A 10 -71.67 45.95 -31.37
N MET A 11 -71.95 45.47 -30.16
CA MET A 11 -70.94 45.08 -29.19
C MET A 11 -70.53 43.64 -29.54
N SER A 12 -69.27 43.43 -29.88
CA SER A 12 -68.69 42.09 -29.90
C SER A 12 -67.38 42.12 -29.12
N ASP A 13 -67.54 42.14 -27.80
CA ASP A 13 -66.45 41.88 -26.86
C ASP A 13 -66.05 40.41 -27.01
N ARG A 14 -64.94 40.17 -27.71
CA ARG A 14 -64.24 38.88 -27.66
C ARG A 14 -63.53 38.85 -26.31
N VAL A 15 -64.26 38.41 -25.28
CA VAL A 15 -63.69 38.01 -24.00
C VAL A 15 -62.85 36.76 -24.25
N SER A 16 -61.57 36.93 -24.60
CA SER A 16 -60.58 35.86 -24.44
C SER A 16 -60.20 35.82 -22.97
N SER A 17 -60.94 34.98 -22.24
CA SER A 17 -60.79 34.67 -20.84
C SER A 17 -59.34 34.33 -20.49
N SER A 18 -58.77 35.09 -19.56
CA SER A 18 -57.55 34.75 -18.84
C SER A 18 -57.78 33.45 -18.06
N PHE A 19 -57.05 32.40 -18.41
CA PHE A 19 -57.02 31.16 -17.63
C PHE A 19 -55.76 31.19 -16.74
N ALA A 20 -56.01 31.23 -15.41
CA ALA A 20 -55.19 30.73 -14.30
C ALA A 20 -53.66 30.86 -14.42
N ILE A 21 -53.01 31.77 -13.68
CA ILE A 21 -52.54 31.57 -12.30
C ILE A 21 -52.01 30.15 -12.02
N SER A 22 -50.70 30.12 -11.77
CA SER A 22 -49.91 29.10 -11.05
C SER A 22 -49.38 27.91 -11.84
N ALA A 23 -48.17 28.08 -12.37
CA ALA A 23 -47.10 27.09 -12.26
C ALA A 23 -45.75 27.78 -12.53
N LEU A 24 -45.32 28.65 -11.62
CA LEU A 24 -43.91 29.01 -11.47
C LEU A 24 -43.16 27.80 -10.90
N ALA A 25 -43.17 26.68 -11.61
CA ALA A 25 -42.29 25.56 -11.35
C ALA A 25 -41.09 25.74 -12.29
N MET A 26 -40.24 26.70 -11.97
CA MET A 26 -38.84 26.64 -12.40
C MET A 26 -38.31 25.30 -11.87
N SER A 27 -38.35 24.28 -12.71
CA SER A 27 -37.67 23.02 -12.49
C SER A 27 -36.17 23.32 -12.46
N MET A 28 -35.71 23.77 -11.29
CA MET A 28 -34.30 23.80 -10.93
C MET A 28 -33.88 22.34 -10.80
N VAL A 29 -33.54 21.72 -11.93
CA VAL A 29 -32.74 20.51 -11.93
C VAL A 29 -31.39 20.92 -11.36
N ALA A 30 -31.23 20.71 -10.06
CA ALA A 30 -29.93 20.76 -9.42
C ALA A 30 -29.10 19.64 -10.06
N ILE A 31 -28.29 19.98 -11.05
CA ILE A 31 -27.25 19.11 -11.57
C ILE A 31 -26.22 19.04 -10.46
N SER A 32 -26.39 18.06 -9.57
CA SER A 32 -25.41 17.73 -8.55
C SER A 32 -24.17 17.20 -9.26
N SER A 33 -23.24 18.08 -9.61
CA SER A 33 -21.91 17.70 -10.07
C SER A 33 -21.22 16.99 -8.92
N SER A 34 -21.17 15.66 -8.97
CA SER A 34 -20.32 14.89 -8.05
C SER A 34 -18.88 15.24 -8.36
N ALA A 35 -18.30 16.12 -7.54
CA ALA A 35 -16.86 16.35 -7.53
C ALA A 35 -16.20 15.07 -7.01
N HIS A 36 -15.89 14.15 -7.92
CA HIS A 36 -15.04 13.01 -7.60
C HIS A 36 -13.65 13.58 -7.28
N ALA A 37 -13.13 13.28 -6.09
CA ALA A 37 -11.74 13.56 -5.77
C ALA A 37 -10.88 12.78 -6.77
N GLU A 38 -10.24 13.51 -7.69
CA GLU A 38 -9.41 12.94 -8.73
C GLU A 38 -8.26 12.14 -8.09
N GLN A 39 -8.11 10.87 -8.45
CA GLN A 39 -7.04 10.04 -7.91
C GLN A 39 -5.72 10.42 -8.59
N ARG A 40 -4.70 10.74 -7.79
CA ARG A 40 -3.39 11.19 -8.31
C ARG A 40 -2.23 10.59 -7.54
N ILE A 41 -1.13 10.34 -8.23
CA ILE A 41 0.18 10.03 -7.61
C ILE A 41 0.86 11.35 -7.27
N ASN A 42 1.05 11.62 -5.98
CA ASN A 42 1.57 12.91 -5.49
C ASN A 42 3.03 12.83 -5.04
N ASN A 43 3.51 11.64 -4.67
CA ASN A 43 4.87 11.47 -4.18
C ASN A 43 5.44 10.11 -4.58
N VAL A 44 6.73 10.07 -4.87
CA VAL A 44 7.50 8.83 -5.00
C VAL A 44 8.73 8.96 -4.12
N SER A 45 9.06 7.90 -3.39
CA SER A 45 10.28 7.81 -2.59
C SER A 45 10.84 6.40 -2.70
N VAL A 46 12.17 6.28 -2.66
CA VAL A 46 12.88 5.01 -2.77
C VAL A 46 13.85 4.88 -1.61
N VAL A 47 13.82 3.73 -0.95
CA VAL A 47 14.73 3.40 0.15
C VAL A 47 15.22 1.96 -0.02
N GLN A 48 16.46 1.71 0.38
CA GLN A 48 16.98 0.35 0.48
C GLN A 48 16.79 -0.13 1.92
N THR A 49 15.85 -1.05 2.14
CA THR A 49 15.50 -1.54 3.48
C THR A 49 16.42 -2.66 3.95
N ALA A 50 17.05 -3.39 3.02
CA ALA A 50 18.07 -4.39 3.28
C ALA A 50 19.05 -4.46 2.09
N PRO A 51 20.23 -5.09 2.23
CA PRO A 51 21.20 -5.18 1.14
C PRO A 51 20.64 -5.76 -0.18
N ALA A 52 19.68 -6.68 -0.08
CA ALA A 52 19.00 -7.31 -1.21
C ALA A 52 17.58 -6.76 -1.48
N VAL A 53 17.08 -5.81 -0.70
CA VAL A 53 15.68 -5.37 -0.75
C VAL A 53 15.60 -3.86 -0.93
N THR A 54 14.96 -3.45 -2.01
CA THR A 54 14.68 -2.03 -2.32
C THR A 54 13.17 -1.82 -2.27
N GLN A 55 12.73 -0.79 -1.57
CA GLN A 55 11.32 -0.43 -1.47
C GLN A 55 11.09 0.95 -2.07
N MET A 56 10.15 1.03 -3.00
CA MET A 56 9.60 2.26 -3.51
C MET A 56 8.21 2.47 -2.88
N ARG A 57 7.94 3.70 -2.42
CA ARG A 57 6.63 4.11 -1.92
C ARG A 57 6.05 5.15 -2.85
N LEU A 58 4.87 4.86 -3.38
CA LEU A 58 4.05 5.76 -4.18
C LEU A 58 2.90 6.28 -3.31
N GLY A 59 2.85 7.59 -3.09
CA GLY A 59 1.80 8.25 -2.32
C GLY A 59 0.67 8.76 -3.22
N PHE A 60 -0.56 8.44 -2.85
CA PHE A 60 -1.76 8.78 -3.61
C PHE A 60 -2.65 9.78 -2.86
N ALA A 61 -3.50 10.50 -3.59
CA ALA A 61 -4.50 11.40 -3.01
C ALA A 61 -5.56 10.64 -2.17
N GLY A 62 -5.92 9.43 -2.59
CA GLY A 62 -6.79 8.51 -1.85
C GLY A 62 -6.26 7.07 -1.89
N LYS A 63 -7.11 6.10 -1.53
CA LYS A 63 -6.74 4.68 -1.52
C LYS A 63 -6.26 4.24 -2.92
N PRO A 64 -5.02 3.71 -3.07
CA PRO A 64 -4.47 3.33 -4.37
C PRO A 64 -5.27 2.23 -5.05
N VAL A 65 -5.33 2.29 -6.38
CA VAL A 65 -5.73 1.15 -7.22
C VAL A 65 -4.50 0.31 -7.53
N LEU A 66 -4.67 -1.01 -7.64
CA LEU A 66 -3.60 -1.92 -8.04
C LEU A 66 -3.29 -1.71 -9.54
N PRO A 67 -2.02 -1.48 -9.91
CA PRO A 67 -1.65 -1.32 -11.31
C PRO A 67 -1.63 -2.66 -12.04
N ALA A 68 -1.82 -2.62 -13.36
CA ALA A 68 -1.33 -3.68 -14.23
C ALA A 68 0.21 -3.59 -14.28
N ALA A 69 0.89 -4.69 -13.95
CA ALA A 69 2.34 -4.70 -13.80
C ALA A 69 3.00 -5.74 -14.71
N TYR A 70 4.04 -5.34 -15.41
CA TYR A 70 4.83 -6.24 -16.25
C TYR A 70 6.29 -5.79 -16.32
N GLN A 71 7.20 -6.74 -16.46
CA GLN A 71 8.64 -6.49 -16.55
C GLN A 71 9.11 -6.70 -17.99
N LEU A 72 10.03 -5.85 -18.43
CA LEU A 72 10.68 -5.93 -19.72
C LEU A 72 12.18 -6.12 -19.51
N ASP A 73 12.79 -6.97 -20.33
CA ASP A 73 14.23 -7.16 -20.40
C ASP A 73 14.82 -6.34 -21.56
N ASN A 74 16.05 -5.87 -21.41
CA ASN A 74 16.83 -5.11 -22.40
C ASN A 74 16.24 -3.72 -22.81
N PRO A 75 16.48 -2.65 -22.02
CA PRO A 75 17.01 -2.65 -20.66
C PRO A 75 15.99 -3.15 -19.63
N SER A 76 16.46 -3.57 -18.46
CA SER A 76 15.57 -4.07 -17.41
C SER A 76 14.72 -2.95 -16.83
N ARG A 77 13.41 -3.12 -16.84
CA ARG A 77 12.44 -2.15 -16.29
C ARG A 77 11.14 -2.81 -15.90
N LEU A 78 10.53 -2.30 -14.82
CA LEU A 78 9.19 -2.66 -14.38
C LEU A 78 8.22 -1.56 -14.79
N VAL A 79 7.15 -1.92 -15.50
CA VAL A 79 6.10 -1.00 -15.92
C VAL A 79 4.87 -1.23 -15.05
N LEU A 80 4.29 -0.14 -14.56
CA LEU A 80 3.10 -0.09 -13.74
C LEU A 80 2.08 0.84 -14.38
N ASP A 81 1.00 0.28 -14.91
CA ASP A 81 -0.08 1.01 -15.54
C ASP A 81 -1.24 1.20 -14.56
N PHE A 82 -1.55 2.46 -14.24
CA PHE A 82 -2.60 2.86 -13.32
C PHE A 82 -3.79 3.45 -14.09
N GLU A 83 -4.91 2.76 -14.05
CA GLU A 83 -6.17 3.21 -14.64
C GLU A 83 -6.85 4.26 -13.76
N GLN A 84 -7.40 5.30 -14.39
CA GLN A 84 -8.09 6.42 -13.72
C GLN A 84 -7.24 7.11 -12.65
N VAL A 85 -5.93 7.14 -12.83
CA VAL A 85 -4.99 7.84 -11.96
C VAL A 85 -4.26 8.87 -12.78
N GLN A 86 -4.22 10.11 -12.29
CA GLN A 86 -3.40 11.16 -12.90
C GLN A 86 -2.03 11.28 -12.26
N ASN A 87 -1.08 11.81 -13.02
CA ASN A 87 0.22 12.19 -12.47
C ASN A 87 0.10 13.54 -11.76
N GLY A 88 0.42 13.56 -10.46
CA GLY A 88 0.55 14.76 -9.64
C GLY A 88 2.00 15.04 -9.22
N LEU A 89 2.97 14.30 -9.75
CA LEU A 89 4.39 14.50 -9.45
C LEU A 89 4.89 15.80 -10.10
N ALA A 90 5.78 16.49 -9.40
CA ALA A 90 6.39 17.73 -9.90
C ALA A 90 7.28 17.49 -11.13
N SER A 91 7.89 16.31 -11.25
CA SER A 91 8.70 15.91 -12.39
C SER A 91 8.23 14.58 -12.96
N ARG A 92 8.30 14.44 -14.29
CA ARG A 92 7.99 13.19 -14.99
C ARG A 92 9.14 12.21 -14.99
N PHE A 93 10.34 12.65 -14.65
CA PHE A 93 11.55 11.85 -14.56
C PHE A 93 12.24 12.12 -13.22
N SER A 94 12.66 11.07 -12.53
CA SER A 94 13.41 11.17 -11.28
C SER A 94 14.42 10.04 -11.20
N GLU A 95 15.68 10.40 -11.08
CA GLU A 95 16.78 9.47 -10.88
C GLU A 95 16.99 9.24 -9.38
N TYR A 96 17.14 7.97 -8.99
CA TYR A 96 17.32 7.56 -7.59
C TYR A 96 18.66 6.84 -7.38
N ASN A 97 19.02 5.91 -8.27
CA ASN A 97 20.21 5.05 -8.15
C ASN A 97 20.34 4.31 -6.80
N VAL A 98 19.22 4.01 -6.14
CA VAL A 98 19.15 3.33 -4.84
C VAL A 98 18.82 1.86 -5.02
N GLY A 99 19.64 0.98 -4.45
CA GLY A 99 19.40 -0.46 -4.48
C GLY A 99 19.23 -0.98 -5.92
N MET A 100 18.07 -1.56 -6.23
CA MET A 100 17.71 -2.11 -7.55
C MET A 100 17.14 -1.08 -8.53
N ILE A 101 16.79 0.12 -8.08
CA ILE A 101 16.11 1.15 -8.89
C ILE A 101 17.12 2.19 -9.36
N ASN A 102 17.18 2.43 -10.67
CA ASN A 102 17.97 3.51 -11.26
C ASN A 102 17.13 4.79 -11.32
N ASP A 103 15.96 4.72 -11.95
CA ASP A 103 15.14 5.87 -12.25
C ASP A 103 13.64 5.52 -12.27
N VAL A 104 12.80 6.55 -12.23
CA VAL A 104 11.36 6.45 -12.40
C VAL A 104 10.92 7.47 -13.43
N THR A 105 10.19 7.01 -14.44
CA THR A 105 9.61 7.82 -15.51
C THR A 105 8.10 7.66 -15.55
N THR A 106 7.36 8.76 -15.62
CA THR A 106 5.90 8.74 -15.75
C THR A 106 5.44 9.25 -17.11
N LEU A 107 4.64 8.43 -17.79
CA LEU A 107 3.93 8.76 -19.00
C LEU A 107 2.43 8.86 -18.68
N ASN A 108 1.77 9.85 -19.28
CA ASN A 108 0.36 10.11 -19.05
C ASN A 108 -0.37 9.98 -20.38
N SER A 109 -1.46 9.25 -20.36
CA SER A 109 -2.50 9.23 -21.39
C SER A 109 -3.79 9.80 -20.80
N ASP A 110 -4.86 9.84 -21.59
CA ASP A 110 -6.14 10.44 -21.18
C ASP A 110 -6.70 9.84 -19.88
N ASN A 111 -6.58 8.52 -19.70
CA ASN A 111 -7.15 7.81 -18.54
C ASN A 111 -6.17 6.87 -17.83
N THR A 112 -4.91 6.82 -18.26
CA THR A 112 -3.91 5.88 -17.70
C THR A 112 -2.61 6.61 -17.43
N THR A 113 -2.06 6.42 -16.23
CA THR A 113 -0.69 6.80 -15.90
C THR A 113 0.20 5.57 -15.93
N ARG A 114 1.18 5.57 -16.82
CA ARG A 114 2.21 4.55 -16.93
C ARG A 114 3.45 5.00 -16.17
N LEU A 115 3.79 4.30 -15.10
CA LEU A 115 5.02 4.50 -14.34
C LEU A 115 6.03 3.42 -14.69
N ILE A 116 7.15 3.84 -15.27
CA ILE A 116 8.25 2.98 -15.69
C ILE A 116 9.36 3.12 -14.66
N VAL A 117 9.69 2.03 -14.00
CA VAL A 117 10.81 1.95 -13.06
C VAL A 117 12.00 1.32 -13.78
N GLY A 118 13.05 2.11 -14.01
CA GLY A 118 14.33 1.61 -14.52
C GLY A 118 15.03 0.77 -13.45
N LEU A 119 15.39 -0.46 -13.80
CA LEU A 119 16.02 -1.41 -12.88
C LEU A 119 17.47 -1.68 -13.28
N LYS A 120 18.32 -2.00 -12.29
CA LYS A 120 19.70 -2.45 -12.55
C LYS A 120 19.72 -3.79 -13.28
N GLN A 121 18.81 -4.69 -12.91
CA GLN A 121 18.63 -6.00 -13.51
C GLN A 121 17.22 -6.51 -13.25
N ALA A 122 16.83 -7.57 -13.97
CA ALA A 122 15.56 -8.24 -13.73
C ALA A 122 15.52 -8.80 -12.30
N GLY A 123 14.34 -8.90 -11.70
CA GLY A 123 14.20 -9.27 -10.31
C GLY A 123 12.75 -9.37 -9.86
N ASN A 124 12.51 -10.12 -8.79
CA ASN A 124 11.16 -10.29 -8.27
C ASN A 124 10.67 -9.01 -7.59
N TYR A 125 9.37 -8.75 -7.71
CA TYR A 125 8.72 -7.63 -7.04
C TYR A 125 7.40 -8.05 -6.38
N THR A 126 7.01 -7.29 -5.37
CA THR A 126 5.72 -7.42 -4.70
C THR A 126 5.11 -6.04 -4.50
N THR A 127 3.79 -5.96 -4.42
CA THR A 127 3.08 -4.72 -4.10
C THR A 127 2.20 -4.91 -2.87
N ALA A 128 2.10 -3.87 -2.04
CA ALA A 128 1.25 -3.83 -0.86
C ALA A 128 0.63 -2.43 -0.72
N ILE A 129 -0.61 -2.36 -0.24
CA ILE A 129 -1.27 -1.08 0.03
C ILE A 129 -1.22 -0.81 1.54
N GLU A 130 -0.71 0.36 1.91
CA GLU A 130 -0.67 0.84 3.30
C GLU A 130 -1.25 2.26 3.37
N GLY A 131 -2.48 2.37 3.85
CA GLY A 131 -3.23 3.63 3.84
C GLY A 131 -3.41 4.16 2.41
N ASN A 132 -2.86 5.35 2.14
CA ASN A 132 -2.87 5.97 0.81
C ASN A 132 -1.58 5.71 0.01
N ASN A 133 -0.78 4.72 0.41
CA ASN A 133 0.48 4.41 -0.26
C ASN A 133 0.42 3.04 -0.92
N LEU A 134 1.00 2.93 -2.10
CA LEU A 134 1.39 1.66 -2.69
C LEU A 134 2.89 1.46 -2.44
N LEU A 135 3.23 0.40 -1.72
CA LEU A 135 4.60 -0.03 -1.53
C LEU A 135 4.94 -1.06 -2.60
N LEU A 136 5.95 -0.77 -3.39
CA LEU A 136 6.57 -1.67 -4.34
C LEU A 136 7.90 -2.15 -3.73
N THR A 137 8.03 -3.43 -3.45
CA THR A 137 9.25 -4.01 -2.92
C THR A 137 9.90 -4.88 -3.99
N ILE A 138 11.17 -4.60 -4.29
CA ILE A 138 11.96 -5.30 -5.30
C ILE A 138 13.13 -6.00 -4.60
N SER A 139 13.28 -7.29 -4.86
CA SER A 139 14.38 -8.09 -4.37
C SER A 139 15.44 -8.32 -5.44
N ASP A 140 16.70 -8.12 -5.07
CA ASP A 140 17.86 -8.40 -5.91
C ASP A 140 18.07 -9.93 -6.02
N PRO A 141 17.93 -10.54 -7.22
CA PRO A 141 18.11 -11.98 -7.37
C PRO A 141 19.57 -12.43 -7.19
N SER A 142 20.55 -11.53 -7.32
CA SER A 142 21.97 -11.85 -7.14
C SER A 142 22.40 -11.88 -5.68
N ARG A 143 21.53 -11.42 -4.76
CA ARG A 143 21.81 -11.37 -3.34
C ARG A 143 20.72 -12.15 -2.61
N PRO A 144 20.96 -13.42 -2.23
CA PRO A 144 19.95 -14.18 -1.52
C PRO A 144 19.58 -13.44 -0.23
N VAL A 145 18.27 -13.23 -0.03
CA VAL A 145 17.73 -12.71 1.22
C VAL A 145 17.93 -13.81 2.26
N VAL A 146 19.01 -13.72 3.04
CA VAL A 146 19.28 -14.70 4.09
C VAL A 146 18.28 -14.45 5.22
N ASN A 147 17.11 -15.07 5.12
CA ASN A 147 16.25 -15.26 6.28
C ASN A 147 16.90 -16.35 7.13
N GLN A 148 17.88 -15.94 7.96
CA GLN A 148 18.54 -16.87 8.87
C GLN A 148 17.52 -17.30 9.91
N VAL A 149 16.84 -18.42 9.64
CA VAL A 149 16.18 -19.20 10.68
C VAL A 149 17.31 -19.77 11.51
N VAL A 150 17.66 -19.06 12.59
CA VAL A 150 18.52 -19.61 13.63
C VAL A 150 17.68 -20.68 14.34
N THR A 151 17.66 -21.89 13.80
CA THR A 151 17.29 -23.06 14.59
C THR A 151 18.44 -23.27 15.56
N ASN A 152 18.31 -22.77 16.79
CA ASN A 152 19.22 -23.08 17.90
C ASN A 152 19.05 -24.55 18.33
N ASP A 153 19.12 -25.49 17.38
CA ASP A 153 19.20 -26.91 17.68
C ASP A 153 20.67 -27.26 17.88
N PRO A 154 21.11 -27.55 19.12
CA PRO A 154 22.51 -27.75 19.45
C PRO A 154 23.14 -29.02 18.83
N VAL A 155 22.38 -29.79 18.05
CA VAL A 155 22.80 -31.08 17.51
C VAL A 155 23.29 -30.97 16.05
N GLN A 156 22.97 -29.88 15.34
CA GLN A 156 23.29 -29.78 13.90
C GLN A 156 24.59 -29.04 13.57
N ASP A 157 25.19 -28.32 14.53
CA ASP A 157 26.44 -27.59 14.30
C ASP A 157 27.66 -28.54 14.13
N VAL A 158 27.54 -29.79 14.60
CA VAL A 158 28.63 -30.78 14.51
C VAL A 158 28.75 -31.40 13.11
N LEU A 159 27.69 -31.41 12.31
CA LEU A 159 27.67 -32.08 11.00
C LEU A 159 28.02 -31.18 9.82
N ASN A 160 28.02 -29.85 10.01
CA ASN A 160 28.15 -28.91 8.90
C ASN A 160 29.59 -28.44 8.61
N GLY A 161 30.63 -29.06 9.18
CA GLY A 161 32.02 -28.91 8.71
C GLY A 161 32.60 -27.50 8.62
N ASN A 162 31.97 -26.49 9.24
CA ASN A 162 32.41 -25.11 9.20
C ASN A 162 33.55 -24.93 10.22
N ALA A 163 34.75 -25.33 9.82
CA ALA A 163 35.99 -25.12 10.57
C ALA A 163 36.34 -23.62 10.60
N ALA A 164 35.71 -22.87 11.50
CA ALA A 164 36.12 -21.50 11.83
C ALA A 164 35.70 -21.10 13.25
N ILE A 165 36.17 -21.85 14.25
CA ILE A 165 36.29 -21.33 15.63
C ILE A 165 37.54 -21.93 16.27
N THR A 166 38.69 -21.35 15.92
CA THR A 166 39.92 -21.49 16.70
C THR A 166 39.76 -20.70 17.98
N THR A 167 39.21 -21.33 19.03
CA THR A 167 39.38 -20.84 20.41
C THR A 167 40.37 -21.75 21.10
N THR A 168 41.61 -21.27 21.15
CA THR A 168 42.70 -21.80 21.96
C THR A 168 42.29 -21.80 23.43
N ALA A 169 42.10 -22.99 24.01
CA ALA A 169 42.08 -23.17 25.46
C ALA A 169 43.36 -23.90 25.89
N VAL A 170 44.23 -23.14 26.55
CA VAL A 170 45.51 -23.57 27.12
C VAL A 170 45.28 -24.04 28.57
N VAL A 171 45.76 -25.26 28.85
CA VAL A 171 46.21 -25.81 30.17
C VAL A 171 45.15 -26.27 31.19
N THR A 172 44.95 -27.59 31.22
CA THR A 172 44.64 -28.48 32.38
C THR A 172 45.88 -28.64 33.30
N PRO A 173 45.87 -29.29 34.50
CA PRO A 173 44.82 -30.11 35.14
C PRO A 173 44.66 -29.89 36.68
N ILE A 174 43.53 -30.34 37.26
CA ILE A 174 43.55 -30.96 38.61
C ILE A 174 42.41 -31.96 38.78
N VAL A 175 42.82 -33.13 39.26
CA VAL A 175 42.09 -34.35 39.62
C VAL A 175 41.34 -34.12 40.93
N GLU A 176 40.15 -34.70 41.09
CA GLU A 176 39.88 -35.61 42.23
C GLU A 176 38.52 -36.32 42.14
N SER A 177 38.62 -37.62 42.37
CA SER A 177 37.57 -38.63 42.45
C SER A 177 37.15 -38.78 43.91
N SER A 178 35.85 -38.70 44.19
CA SER A 178 35.23 -39.14 45.46
C SER A 178 33.70 -39.01 45.32
N SER A 179 32.93 -40.08 45.15
CA SER A 179 32.47 -41.05 46.16
C SER A 179 31.28 -40.55 47.02
N VAL A 180 30.13 -41.23 46.83
CA VAL A 180 29.07 -41.64 47.80
C VAL A 180 28.46 -40.60 48.76
N ALA A 181 27.13 -40.41 48.71
CA ALA A 181 26.19 -40.79 49.79
C ALA A 181 24.78 -40.18 49.65
N VAL A 182 23.81 -40.96 50.13
CA VAL A 182 22.35 -40.81 50.19
C VAL A 182 21.93 -40.14 51.50
N ALA A 183 20.95 -39.21 51.51
CA ALA A 183 20.13 -38.84 52.69
C ALA A 183 18.91 -37.95 52.28
N PRO A 184 17.89 -37.69 53.13
CA PRO A 184 16.74 -38.57 53.32
C PRO A 184 15.35 -37.89 53.21
N ILE A 185 14.35 -38.76 53.11
CA ILE A 185 12.88 -38.59 53.16
C ILE A 185 12.42 -37.76 54.37
N LYS A 186 11.55 -36.75 54.15
CA LYS A 186 10.83 -36.06 55.23
C LYS A 186 9.41 -36.65 55.40
N THR A 187 9.23 -37.39 56.49
CA THR A 187 7.93 -37.92 56.95
C THR A 187 7.20 -36.89 57.82
N LYS A 188 5.90 -36.69 57.56
CA LYS A 188 4.98 -35.84 58.31
C LYS A 188 4.57 -36.53 59.63
N VAL A 189 4.76 -35.86 60.76
CA VAL A 189 4.38 -36.34 62.11
C VAL A 189 2.93 -36.00 62.41
N VAL A 190 2.13 -37.00 62.83
CA VAL A 190 0.82 -36.84 63.48
C VAL A 190 0.99 -37.15 64.97
N LYS A 191 0.56 -36.23 65.83
CA LYS A 191 0.64 -36.33 67.30
C LYS A 191 -0.59 -37.04 67.88
N THR A 192 -0.32 -37.98 68.77
CA THR A 192 -1.20 -38.79 69.64
C THR A 192 -1.74 -37.99 70.84
N GLN A 193 -3.01 -38.18 71.23
CA GLN A 193 -3.42 -38.45 72.62
C GLN A 193 -4.93 -38.70 72.77
N ALA A 194 -5.28 -39.82 73.42
CA ALA A 194 -6.40 -39.91 74.35
C ALA A 194 -6.04 -40.93 75.43
N VAL A 195 -6.36 -40.54 76.67
CA VAL A 195 -6.22 -41.23 77.96
C VAL A 195 -7.33 -42.26 78.12
#